data_AF-M2WPI5-F1
#
_entry.id   AF-M2WPI5-F1
#
_cell.length_a   1.000
_cell.length_b   1.000
_cell.length_c   1.000
_cell.angle_alpha   90.00
_cell.angle_beta   90.00
_cell.angle_gamma   90.00
#
_symmetry.space_group_name_H-M   'P 1'
#
loop_
_entity.id
_entity.type
_entity.pdbx_description
1 polymer ?
#
loop_
_entity_poly.entity_id
_entity_poly.type
_entity_poly.pdbx_seq_one_letter_code
_entity_poly.pdbx_strand_id
1 'polypeptide(L)' 'MVTGVDEDDLVVKARSHLGESHPGMEYSRDEILFIAY' A
#
# COMPACT_ATOMS: atom_id res chain seq x y z
N MET A 1 1.02 -2.93 -10.45
CA MET A 1 0.75 -1.48 -10.32
C MET A 1 -0.60 -1.34 -9.63
N VAL A 2 -0.63 -0.76 -8.44
CA VAL A 2 -1.86 -0.54 -7.68
C VAL A 2 -2.36 0.86 -8.02
N THR A 3 -3.64 1.00 -8.35
CA THR A 3 -4.29 2.30 -8.57
C THR A 3 -5.48 2.47 -7.63
N GLY A 4 -5.55 3.63 -7.00
CA GLY A 4 -6.62 4.04 -6.10
C GLY A 4 -7.45 5.18 -6.71
N VAL A 5 -8.73 5.28 -6.35
CA VAL A 5 -9.56 6.45 -6.69
C VAL A 5 -9.26 7.66 -5.80
N ASP A 6 -8.71 7.39 -4.61
CA ASP A 6 -8.19 8.35 -3.64
C ASP A 6 -7.04 7.71 -2.85
N GLU A 7 -6.44 8.45 -1.92
CA GLU A 7 -5.32 7.98 -1.11
C GLU A 7 -5.70 6.83 -0.17
N ASP A 8 -6.93 6.81 0.36
CA ASP A 8 -7.40 5.74 1.23
C ASP A 8 -7.51 4.41 0.47
N ASP A 9 -8.13 4.44 -0.70
CA ASP A 9 -8.27 3.30 -1.60
C ASP A 9 -6.89 2.81 -2.09
N LEU A 10 -5.98 3.74 -2.40
CA LEU A 10 -4.60 3.40 -2.75
C LEU A 10 -3.89 2.67 -1.61
N VAL A 11 -4.02 3.17 -0.38
CA VAL A 11 -3.38 2.59 0.80
C VAL A 11 -3.94 1.21 1.13
N VAL A 12 -5.25 1.01 1.05
CA VAL A 12 -5.88 -0.30 1.27
C VAL A 12 -5.37 -1.33 0.27
N LYS A 13 -5.39 -0.98 -1.02
CA LYS A 13 -4.96 -1.90 -2.08
C LYS A 13 -3.45 -2.17 -2.02
N ALA A 14 -2.64 -1.15 -1.76
CA ALA A 14 -1.19 -1.29 -1.66
C ALA A 14 -0.80 -2.14 -0.45
N ARG A 15 -1.44 -1.95 0.70
CA ARG A 15 -1.21 -2.78 1.89
C ARG A 15 -1.55 -4.24 1.68
N SER A 16 -2.65 -4.53 1.00
CA SER A 16 -3.00 -5.92 0.61
C SER A 16 -1.90 -6.52 -0.27
N HIS A 17 -1.48 -5.79 -1.31
CA HIS A 17 -0.45 -6.25 -2.23
C HIS A 17 0.92 -6.45 -1.56
N LEU A 18 1.32 -5.54 -0.68
CA LEU A 18 2.57 -5.59 0.06
C LEU A 18 2.57 -6.71 1.11
N GLY A 19 1.44 -6.96 1.77
CA GLY A 19 1.31 -8.06 2.72
C GLY A 19 1.45 -9.44 2.07
N GLU A 20 0.95 -9.59 0.84
CA GLU A 20 1.15 -10.81 0.03
C GLU A 20 2.59 -10.95 -0.48
N SER A 21 3.21 -9.83 -0.88
CA SER A 21 4.56 -9.83 -1.47
C SER A 21 5.67 -9.93 -0.44
N HIS A 22 5.48 -9.36 0.75
CA HIS A 22 6.45 -9.27 1.84
C HIS A 22 5.83 -9.75 3.17
N PRO A 23 5.62 -11.08 3.33
CA PRO A 23 5.04 -11.61 4.55
C PRO A 23 5.90 -11.26 5.78
N GLY A 24 5.27 -10.70 6.81
CA GLY A 24 5.92 -10.28 8.06
C GLY A 24 6.42 -8.83 8.08
N MET A 25 6.23 -8.08 7.01
CA MET A 25 6.46 -6.63 6.98
C MET A 25 5.12 -5.89 7.11
N GLU A 26 5.02 -4.99 8.08
CA GLU A 26 3.91 -4.04 8.18
C GLU A 26 4.36 -2.68 7.66
N TYR A 27 3.57 -2.09 6.78
CA TYR A 27 3.80 -0.75 6.25
C TYR A 27 2.71 0.18 6.78
N SER A 28 3.12 1.32 7.31
CA SER A 28 2.22 2.41 7.69
C SER A 28 1.64 3.10 6.46
N ARG A 29 0.56 3.88 6.66
CA ARG A 29 -0.06 4.68 5.59
C ARG A 29 0.96 5.56 4.87
N ASP A 30 1.79 6.25 5.64
CA ASP A 30 2.72 7.26 5.11
C ASP A 30 3.84 6.59 4.28
N GLU A 31 4.36 5.45 4.75
CA GLU A 31 5.32 4.66 3.98
C GLU A 31 4.73 4.13 2.68
N ILE A 32 3.47 3.69 2.71
CA ILE A 32 2.76 3.24 1.51
C ILE A 32 2.59 4.39 0.52
N LEU A 33 2.20 5.57 0.98
CA LEU A 33 2.05 6.76 0.13
C LEU A 33 3.39 7.21 -0.45
N PHE A 34 4.49 7.08 0.30
CA PHE A 34 5.84 7.37 -0.20
C PHE A 34 6.30 6.41 -1.30
N ILE A 35 5.91 5.14 -1.24
CA ILE A 35 6.29 4.12 -2.25
C ILE A 35 5.38 4.18 -3.50
N ALA A 36 4.13 4.60 -3.34
CA ALA A 36 3.13 4.58 -4.39
C ALA A 36 3.13 5.81 -5.34
N TYR A 37 3.76 6.91 -4.93
CA TYR A 37 3.99 8.12 -5.74
C TYR A 37 5.29 8.03 -6.55
#